data_AF-A0A510JZU6-F1
#
_entry.id   AF-A0A510JZU6-F1
#
_cell.length_a   1.000
_cell.length_b   1.000
_cell.length_c   1.000
_cell.angle_alpha   90.00
_cell.angle_beta   90.00
_cell.angle_gamma   90.00
#
_symmetry.space_group_name_H-M   'P 1'
#
loop_
_entity.id
_entity.type
_entity.pdbx_description
1 polymer ?
#
loop_
_entity_poly.entity_id
_entity_poly.type
_entity_poly.pdbx_seq_one_letter_code
_entity_poly.pdbx_strand_id
1 'polypeptide(L)'
;MNIFYKMLEKIEIISKQNNNFIENSKEINEFIKNITKEELLVLLREIGTIPESIKHDSTEEKLFSKASNCILSRAFIEIGLKSNILTEISDSADIIVESIFHNYTLVADAKAFRMSRTAKNQKDFKVKALSSWRKDNDYAVLCSPYFQYPVKESQIYKQSLEDNVCLFSWEYFIFLIENNIVESNEVSFASIWDFSNNFEINGTMKKAKNSFIGELDNKILELVNNQKIYCEFKAIIEQQIKSLTDRGNIEKKFWKEEENRIRNLTYEKAIEELIITKKLNNKIKQIEKYIGDLKKYV
;
A
#
# COMPACT_ATOMS: atom_id res chain seq x y z
N MET A 1 1.14 -3.53 24.30
CA MET A 1 0.74 -2.77 23.10
C MET A 1 1.16 -3.56 21.87
N ASN A 2 0.23 -3.85 20.95
CA ASN A 2 0.50 -4.57 19.70
C ASN A 2 1.52 -3.79 18.85
N ILE A 3 2.38 -4.49 18.09
CA ILE A 3 3.42 -3.91 17.21
C ILE A 3 2.89 -2.82 16.26
N PHE A 4 1.65 -2.93 15.77
CA PHE A 4 1.06 -1.90 14.92
C PHE A 4 0.96 -0.55 15.62
N TYR A 5 0.48 -0.52 16.87
CA TYR A 5 0.42 0.71 17.66
C TYR A 5 1.81 1.22 18.03
N LYS A 6 2.79 0.33 18.26
CA LYS A 6 4.20 0.75 18.48
C LYS A 6 4.76 1.44 17.24
N MET A 7 4.44 0.93 16.05
CA MET A 7 4.81 1.57 14.78
C MET A 7 4.15 2.94 14.62
N LEU A 8 2.86 3.08 14.95
CA LEU A 8 2.16 4.38 14.91
C LEU A 8 2.77 5.39 15.89
N GLU A 9 3.06 4.98 17.12
CA GLU A 9 3.75 5.82 18.12
C GLU A 9 5.13 6.24 17.62
N LYS A 10 5.90 5.31 17.04
CA LYS A 10 7.20 5.60 16.43
C LYS A 10 7.06 6.64 15.30
N ILE A 11 6.06 6.50 14.42
CA ILE A 11 5.76 7.47 13.35
C ILE A 11 5.43 8.85 13.93
N GLU A 12 4.59 8.92 14.97
CA GLU A 12 4.23 10.18 15.61
C GLU A 12 5.43 10.87 16.28
N ILE A 13 6.31 10.09 16.92
CA ILE A 13 7.52 10.63 17.55
C ILE A 13 8.45 11.22 16.50
N ILE A 14 8.77 10.47 15.44
CA ILE A 14 9.72 10.93 14.42
C ILE A 14 9.14 12.03 13.52
N SER A 15 7.82 12.10 13.32
CA SER A 15 7.18 13.16 12.52
C SER A 15 7.35 14.54 13.14
N LYS A 16 7.53 14.60 14.47
CA LYS A 16 7.72 15.81 15.26
C LYS A 16 9.20 16.18 15.46
N GLN A 17 10.13 15.32 15.05
CA GLN A 17 11.56 15.63 15.11
C GLN A 17 11.97 16.64 14.03
N ASN A 18 13.01 17.42 14.30
CA ASN A 18 13.61 18.35 13.33
C ASN A 18 14.53 17.67 12.30
N ASN A 19 14.47 16.35 12.17
CA ASN A 19 15.25 15.57 11.21
C ASN A 19 14.66 15.70 9.80
N ASN A 20 15.48 15.45 8.78
CA ASN A 20 14.97 15.41 7.42
C ASN A 20 14.17 14.11 7.17
N PHE A 21 13.33 14.11 6.13
CA PHE A 21 12.47 12.96 5.82
C PHE A 21 13.26 11.66 5.53
N ILE A 22 14.49 11.77 5.02
CA ILE A 22 15.34 10.62 4.70
C ILE A 22 15.81 9.95 6.00
N GLU A 23 16.22 10.71 7.00
CA GLU A 23 16.59 10.21 8.33
C GLU A 23 15.42 9.53 9.02
N ASN A 24 14.25 10.17 9.03
CA ASN A 24 13.04 9.56 9.59
C ASN A 24 12.65 8.27 8.86
N SER A 25 12.84 8.22 7.53
CA SER A 25 12.61 7.02 6.73
C SER A 25 13.56 5.87 7.09
N LYS A 26 14.83 6.18 7.41
CA LYS A 26 15.80 5.17 7.87
C LYS A 26 15.39 4.60 9.21
N GLU A 27 14.94 5.44 10.15
CA GLU A 27 14.46 4.96 11.46
C GLU A 27 13.26 4.01 11.35
N ILE A 28 12.30 4.31 10.46
CA ILE A 28 11.17 3.40 10.21
C ILE A 28 11.65 2.10 9.60
N ASN A 29 12.57 2.16 8.63
CA ASN A 29 13.11 0.95 8.01
C ASN A 29 13.83 0.07 9.05
N GLU A 30 14.66 0.64 9.90
CA GLU A 30 15.34 -0.09 10.97
C GLU A 30 14.37 -0.65 12.00
N PHE A 31 13.30 0.06 12.34
CA PHE A 31 12.23 -0.49 13.18
C PHE A 31 11.62 -1.74 12.54
N ILE A 32 11.25 -1.69 11.25
CA ILE A 32 10.61 -2.81 10.54
C ILE A 32 11.56 -3.98 10.32
N LYS A 33 12.86 -3.76 10.09
CA LYS A 33 13.84 -4.84 9.94
C LYS A 33 14.00 -5.70 11.18
N ASN A 34 13.80 -5.10 12.36
CA ASN A 34 14.06 -5.75 13.65
C ASN A 34 12.82 -6.43 14.27
N ILE A 35 11.67 -6.43 13.59
CA ILE A 35 10.47 -7.14 14.07
C ILE A 35 10.56 -8.65 13.80
N THR A 36 9.83 -9.45 14.59
CA THR A 36 9.72 -10.89 14.34
C THR A 36 8.79 -11.22 13.15
N LYS A 37 8.80 -12.47 12.70
CA LYS A 37 7.87 -12.96 11.66
C LYS A 37 6.40 -12.80 12.10
N GLU A 38 6.10 -13.10 13.35
CA GLU A 38 4.75 -12.97 13.93
C GLU A 38 4.32 -11.50 13.99
N GLU A 39 5.23 -10.61 14.35
CA GLU A 39 4.99 -9.17 14.34
C GLU A 39 4.78 -8.64 12.91
N LEU A 40 5.54 -9.13 11.93
CA LEU A 40 5.32 -8.82 10.52
C LEU A 40 3.91 -9.22 10.06
N LEU A 41 3.45 -10.42 10.41
CA LEU A 41 2.08 -10.87 10.09
C LEU A 41 1.04 -9.93 10.69
N VAL A 42 1.22 -9.49 11.93
CA VAL A 42 0.33 -8.50 12.55
C VAL A 42 0.35 -7.18 11.77
N LEU A 43 1.51 -6.69 11.34
CA LEU A 43 1.59 -5.47 10.53
C LEU A 43 0.94 -5.64 9.15
N LEU A 44 1.15 -6.77 8.46
CA LEU A 44 0.54 -7.03 7.16
C LEU A 44 -0.99 -6.98 7.21
N ARG A 45 -1.59 -7.41 8.32
CA ARG A 45 -3.04 -7.38 8.53
C ARG A 45 -3.61 -5.96 8.69
N GLU A 46 -2.78 -5.01 9.08
CA GLU A 46 -3.19 -3.64 9.46
C GLU A 46 -2.72 -2.57 8.45
N ILE A 47 -1.55 -2.75 7.82
CA ILE A 47 -0.83 -1.71 7.07
C ILE A 47 -1.58 -1.21 5.83
N GLY A 48 -2.44 -2.06 5.25
CA GLY A 48 -3.31 -1.68 4.15
C GLY A 48 -4.33 -0.59 4.49
N THR A 49 -4.57 -0.35 5.79
CA THR A 49 -5.56 0.60 6.29
C THR A 49 -4.89 1.77 7.02
N ILE A 50 -4.81 2.91 6.34
CA ILE A 50 -4.31 4.15 6.96
C ILE A 50 -5.27 4.54 8.10
N PRO A 51 -4.79 4.75 9.33
CA PRO A 51 -5.64 5.22 10.43
C PRO A 51 -6.29 6.57 10.13
N GLU A 52 -7.55 6.75 10.53
CA GLU A 52 -8.26 8.02 10.37
C GLU A 52 -7.66 9.12 11.26
N SER A 53 -6.99 8.73 12.35
CA SER A 53 -6.24 9.63 13.23
C SER A 53 -5.01 10.26 12.59
N ILE A 54 -4.49 9.67 11.52
CA ILE A 54 -3.41 10.28 10.74
C ILE A 54 -4.01 11.33 9.81
N LYS A 55 -3.60 12.59 10.00
CA LYS A 55 -4.08 13.74 9.22
C LYS A 55 -3.69 13.61 7.74
N HIS A 56 -4.61 14.01 6.86
CA HIS A 56 -4.35 14.06 5.42
C HIS A 56 -3.19 15.00 5.04
N ASP A 57 -2.36 14.55 4.09
CA ASP A 57 -1.18 15.23 3.56
C ASP A 57 -0.10 15.54 4.61
N SER A 58 -0.14 14.90 5.78
CA SER A 58 0.78 15.16 6.88
C SER A 58 2.11 14.42 6.72
N THR A 59 3.11 14.80 7.53
CA THR A 59 4.39 14.06 7.60
C THR A 59 4.16 12.63 8.10
N GLU A 60 3.24 12.44 9.05
CA GLU A 60 2.84 11.12 9.54
C GLU A 60 2.28 10.24 8.42
N GLU A 61 1.42 10.77 7.54
CA GLU A 61 0.88 9.99 6.41
C GLU A 61 1.98 9.56 5.44
N LYS A 62 2.93 10.46 5.14
CA LYS A 62 4.08 10.13 4.29
C LYS A 62 4.98 9.06 4.93
N LEU A 63 5.19 9.14 6.24
CA LEU A 63 5.95 8.13 6.98
C LEU A 63 5.21 6.80 7.08
N PHE A 64 3.88 6.81 7.21
CA PHE A 64 3.06 5.60 7.14
C PHE A 64 3.17 4.94 5.76
N SER A 65 3.12 5.73 4.68
CA SER A 65 3.40 5.23 3.33
C SER A 65 4.81 4.67 3.18
N LYS A 66 5.81 5.27 3.84
CA LYS A 66 7.17 4.71 3.84
C LYS A 66 7.23 3.40 4.64
N ALA A 67 6.51 3.31 5.76
CA ALA A 67 6.39 2.09 6.55
C ALA A 67 5.76 0.95 5.74
N SER A 68 4.73 1.23 4.94
CA SER A 68 4.15 0.22 4.04
C SER A 68 5.15 -0.30 3.02
N ASN A 69 6.01 0.56 2.48
CA ASN A 69 7.09 0.13 1.58
C ASN A 69 8.13 -0.74 2.31
N CYS A 70 8.48 -0.40 3.56
CA CYS A 70 9.39 -1.21 4.36
C CYS A 70 8.79 -2.59 4.68
N ILE A 71 7.51 -2.64 5.04
CA ILE A 71 6.79 -3.89 5.33
C ILE A 71 6.68 -4.75 4.08
N LEU A 72 6.37 -4.17 2.92
CA LEU A 72 6.33 -4.88 1.64
C LEU A 72 7.69 -5.49 1.29
N SER A 73 8.77 -4.73 1.44
CA SER A 73 10.13 -5.23 1.23
C SER A 73 10.46 -6.38 2.17
N ARG A 74 10.10 -6.26 3.46
CA ARG A 74 10.29 -7.31 4.45
C ARG A 74 9.45 -8.57 4.17
N ALA A 75 8.25 -8.40 3.60
CA ALA A 75 7.38 -9.51 3.19
C ALA A 75 7.94 -10.30 2.00
N PHE A 76 8.52 -9.61 1.01
CA PHE A 76 9.26 -10.28 -0.07
C PHE A 76 10.43 -11.12 0.47
N ILE A 77 11.17 -10.60 1.46
CA ILE A 77 12.24 -11.36 2.12
C ILE A 77 11.69 -12.61 2.81
N GLU A 78 10.56 -12.49 3.49
CA GLU A 78 9.95 -13.60 4.23
C GLU A 78 9.46 -14.74 3.31
N ILE A 79 9.15 -14.44 2.05
CA ILE A 79 8.77 -15.45 1.04
C ILE A 79 9.97 -15.93 0.19
N GLY A 80 11.22 -15.67 0.60
CA GLY A 80 12.41 -16.25 -0.01
C GLY A 80 13.08 -15.41 -1.11
N LEU A 81 12.75 -14.13 -1.23
CA LEU A 81 13.34 -13.22 -2.23
C LEU A 81 14.35 -12.25 -1.60
N LYS A 82 15.26 -11.70 -2.40
CA LYS A 82 16.03 -10.51 -1.97
C LYS A 82 15.20 -9.28 -2.22
N SER A 83 15.17 -8.33 -1.29
CA SER A 83 14.47 -7.06 -1.49
C SER A 83 15.25 -5.89 -0.89
N ASN A 84 15.22 -4.76 -1.58
CA ASN A 84 15.80 -3.50 -1.11
C ASN A 84 14.83 -2.34 -1.35
N ILE A 85 14.81 -1.41 -0.41
CA ILE A 85 14.05 -0.17 -0.53
C ILE A 85 14.91 0.85 -1.28
N LEU A 86 14.34 1.45 -2.32
CA LEU A 86 15.00 2.47 -3.10
C LEU A 86 14.97 3.82 -2.36
N THR A 87 16.07 4.56 -2.45
CA THR A 87 16.23 5.89 -1.84
C THR A 87 16.02 7.04 -2.83
N GLU A 88 15.77 6.73 -4.11
CA GLU A 88 15.54 7.71 -5.15
C GLU A 88 14.24 8.51 -4.90
N ILE A 89 14.20 9.76 -5.39
CA ILE A 89 13.04 10.65 -5.28
C ILE A 89 12.48 10.91 -6.69
N SER A 90 11.15 10.84 -6.80
CA SER A 90 10.29 11.08 -7.96
C SER A 90 10.54 10.17 -9.17
N ASP A 91 9.45 9.64 -9.72
CA ASP A 91 9.42 8.80 -10.93
C ASP A 91 10.25 7.50 -10.88
N SER A 92 10.31 6.89 -9.69
CA SER A 92 10.84 5.54 -9.47
C SER A 92 9.86 4.70 -8.66
N ALA A 93 10.00 3.39 -8.75
CA ALA A 93 9.38 2.48 -7.80
C ALA A 93 10.03 2.62 -6.42
N ASP A 94 9.35 2.10 -5.39
CA ASP A 94 9.82 2.21 -4.01
C ASP A 94 10.74 1.04 -3.60
N ILE A 95 10.64 -0.09 -4.29
CA ILE A 95 11.27 -1.35 -3.92
C ILE A 95 11.78 -2.05 -5.18
N ILE A 96 12.97 -2.62 -5.09
CA ILE A 96 13.50 -3.60 -6.05
C ILE A 96 13.62 -4.95 -5.36
N VAL A 97 13.29 -6.02 -6.10
CA VAL A 97 13.26 -7.39 -5.61
C VAL A 97 13.95 -8.28 -6.64
N GLU A 98 14.70 -9.26 -6.18
CA GLU A 98 15.45 -10.20 -7.01
C GLU A 98 15.20 -11.62 -6.51
N SER A 99 14.95 -12.53 -7.45
CA SER A 99 14.90 -13.95 -7.16
C SER A 99 16.29 -14.50 -6.82
N ILE A 100 16.37 -15.30 -5.76
CA ILE A 100 17.61 -15.99 -5.40
C ILE A 100 17.83 -17.22 -6.31
N PHE A 101 16.73 -17.79 -6.84
CA PHE A 101 16.74 -19.12 -7.48
C PHE A 101 16.46 -19.09 -8.99
N HIS A 102 15.69 -18.11 -9.49
CA HIS A 102 15.08 -18.16 -10.83
C HIS A 102 15.47 -17.01 -11.78
N ASN A 103 16.50 -16.24 -11.46
CA ASN A 103 17.07 -15.21 -12.33
C ASN A 103 16.03 -14.23 -12.93
N TYR A 104 15.17 -13.69 -12.08
CA TYR A 104 14.28 -12.60 -12.43
C TYR A 104 14.37 -11.49 -11.39
N THR A 105 13.94 -10.30 -11.80
CA THR A 105 13.86 -9.09 -10.99
C THR A 105 12.48 -8.46 -11.11
N LEU A 106 12.08 -7.71 -10.10
CA LEU A 106 10.85 -6.94 -10.16
C LEU A 106 10.95 -5.65 -9.36
N VAL A 107 10.11 -4.69 -9.74
CA VAL A 107 9.84 -3.51 -8.92
C VAL A 107 8.50 -3.66 -8.23
N ALA A 108 8.38 -3.06 -7.04
CA ALA A 108 7.13 -3.08 -6.31
C ALA A 108 6.78 -1.72 -5.67
N ASP A 109 5.48 -1.50 -5.51
CA ASP A 109 4.92 -0.31 -4.88
C ASP A 109 3.77 -0.71 -3.95
N ALA A 110 3.74 -0.14 -2.75
CA ALA A 110 2.71 -0.41 -1.75
C ALA A 110 1.55 0.59 -1.88
N LYS A 111 0.35 0.14 -1.55
CA LYS A 111 -0.84 0.98 -1.44
C LYS A 111 -1.55 0.70 -0.14
N ALA A 112 -2.05 1.77 0.46
CA ALA A 112 -2.90 1.75 1.63
C ALA A 112 -3.99 2.81 1.45
N PHE A 113 -5.16 2.56 2.03
CA PHE A 113 -6.30 3.46 1.97
C PHE A 113 -6.93 3.62 3.34
N ARG A 114 -7.46 4.80 3.63
CA ARG A 114 -8.38 4.99 4.77
C ARG A 114 -9.67 4.22 4.51
N MET A 115 -10.33 3.72 5.55
CA MET A 115 -11.64 3.06 5.41
C MET A 115 -12.70 4.07 4.95
N SER A 116 -12.55 5.34 5.31
CA SER A 116 -13.38 6.45 4.84
C SER A 116 -13.16 6.82 3.36
N ARG A 117 -12.19 6.20 2.67
CA ARG A 117 -11.93 6.47 1.24
C ARG A 117 -13.14 6.02 0.40
N THR A 118 -13.82 7.01 -0.18
CA THR A 118 -15.01 6.80 -1.01
C THR A 118 -14.63 6.30 -2.40
N ALA A 119 -14.02 7.15 -3.22
CA ALA A 119 -13.62 6.82 -4.59
C ALA A 119 -12.18 6.27 -4.63
N LYS A 120 -12.04 5.06 -5.19
CA LYS A 120 -10.74 4.48 -5.57
C LYS A 120 -10.52 4.73 -7.04
N ASN A 121 -9.98 5.90 -7.38
CA ASN A 121 -9.80 6.28 -8.77
C ASN A 121 -8.62 5.51 -9.36
N GLN A 122 -8.68 5.21 -10.65
CA GLN A 122 -7.58 4.54 -11.37
C GLN A 122 -6.21 5.22 -11.16
N LYS A 123 -6.20 6.56 -11.04
CA LYS A 123 -4.97 7.36 -10.83
C LYS A 123 -4.31 7.11 -9.48
N ASP A 124 -5.08 6.66 -8.49
CA ASP A 124 -4.59 6.42 -7.13
C ASP A 124 -3.75 5.14 -7.07
N PHE A 125 -4.01 4.17 -7.96
CA PHE A 125 -3.24 2.92 -8.09
C PHE A 125 -1.94 3.09 -8.89
N LYS A 126 -1.88 4.09 -9.79
CA LYS A 126 -0.69 4.42 -10.60
C LYS A 126 -0.12 3.25 -11.43
N VAL A 127 -0.96 2.31 -11.87
CA VAL A 127 -0.55 1.10 -12.62
C VAL A 127 0.41 1.41 -13.79
N LYS A 128 0.04 2.35 -14.66
CA LYS A 128 0.89 2.74 -15.81
C LYS A 128 2.23 3.36 -15.40
N ALA A 129 2.23 4.16 -14.34
CA ALA A 129 3.45 4.77 -13.84
C ALA A 129 4.38 3.70 -13.28
N LEU A 130 3.86 2.75 -12.50
CA LEU A 130 4.62 1.62 -11.98
C LEU A 130 5.23 0.76 -13.10
N SER A 131 4.49 0.49 -14.17
CA SER A 131 5.05 -0.20 -15.36
C SER A 131 6.21 0.60 -15.97
N SER A 132 6.08 1.92 -16.09
CA SER A 132 7.16 2.78 -16.58
C SER A 132 8.38 2.76 -15.65
N TRP A 133 8.17 2.69 -14.34
CA TRP A 133 9.22 2.63 -13.33
C TRP A 133 9.93 1.27 -13.26
N ARG A 134 9.34 0.21 -13.85
CA ARG A 134 9.96 -1.11 -13.97
C ARG A 134 11.30 -1.06 -14.71
N LYS A 135 11.44 -0.17 -15.70
CA LYS A 135 12.63 -0.06 -16.55
C LYS A 135 13.03 -1.44 -17.10
N ASP A 136 14.25 -1.88 -16.86
CA ASP A 136 14.82 -3.14 -17.35
C ASP A 136 14.50 -4.35 -16.44
N ASN A 137 13.74 -4.18 -15.35
CA ASN A 137 13.31 -5.30 -14.52
C ASN A 137 12.22 -6.11 -15.22
N ASP A 138 12.11 -7.40 -14.89
CA ASP A 138 11.19 -8.31 -15.57
C ASP A 138 9.72 -8.02 -15.23
N TYR A 139 9.43 -7.80 -13.94
CA TYR A 139 8.04 -7.64 -13.46
C TYR A 139 7.79 -6.35 -12.67
N ALA A 140 6.52 -5.97 -12.60
CA ALA A 140 6.03 -4.86 -11.79
C ALA A 140 4.88 -5.35 -10.90
N VAL A 141 4.97 -5.10 -9.60
CA VAL A 141 4.00 -5.60 -8.60
C VAL A 141 3.41 -4.45 -7.81
N LEU A 142 2.11 -4.24 -7.93
CA LEU A 142 1.37 -3.29 -7.11
C LEU A 142 0.71 -4.05 -5.95
N CYS A 143 1.16 -3.82 -4.71
CA CYS A 143 0.56 -4.45 -3.54
C CYS A 143 -0.45 -3.52 -2.87
N SER A 144 -1.73 -3.88 -2.89
CA SER A 144 -2.84 -3.08 -2.39
C SER A 144 -3.75 -3.89 -1.46
N PRO A 145 -4.58 -3.29 -0.59
CA PRO A 145 -5.51 -4.07 0.22
C PRO A 145 -6.50 -4.80 -0.67
N TYR A 146 -6.65 -6.11 -0.46
CA TYR A 146 -7.48 -7.00 -1.29
C TYR A 146 -8.90 -6.44 -1.47
N PHE A 147 -9.54 -6.04 -0.36
CA PHE A 147 -10.92 -5.54 -0.34
C PHE A 147 -11.08 -4.10 -0.87
N GLN A 148 -9.99 -3.44 -1.27
CA GLN A 148 -10.03 -2.09 -1.86
C GLN A 148 -9.91 -2.12 -3.39
N TYR A 149 -9.65 -3.28 -3.99
CA TYR A 149 -9.78 -3.45 -5.42
C TYR A 149 -11.25 -3.32 -5.89
N PRO A 150 -11.51 -2.72 -7.05
CA PRO A 150 -12.88 -2.61 -7.58
C PRO A 150 -13.50 -3.98 -7.87
N VAL A 151 -14.63 -4.30 -7.25
CA VAL A 151 -15.21 -5.65 -7.24
C VAL A 151 -15.54 -6.20 -8.64
N LYS A 152 -16.11 -5.39 -9.53
CA LYS A 152 -16.66 -5.87 -10.81
C LYS A 152 -15.80 -5.48 -12.00
N GLU A 153 -15.54 -4.19 -12.16
CA GLU A 153 -14.80 -3.67 -13.30
C GLU A 153 -14.06 -2.39 -12.93
N SER A 154 -12.95 -2.15 -13.61
CA SER A 154 -12.16 -0.93 -13.53
C SER A 154 -11.14 -0.86 -14.66
N GLN A 155 -10.73 0.36 -14.98
CA GLN A 155 -9.64 0.59 -15.93
C GLN A 155 -8.31 0.02 -15.42
N ILE A 156 -8.12 -0.13 -14.10
CA ILE A 156 -6.86 -0.66 -13.55
C ILE A 156 -6.59 -2.11 -13.97
N TYR A 157 -7.65 -2.92 -14.12
CA TYR A 157 -7.51 -4.31 -14.60
C TYR A 157 -7.01 -4.31 -16.03
N LYS A 158 -7.65 -3.51 -16.89
CA LYS A 158 -7.21 -3.34 -18.27
C LYS A 158 -5.76 -2.85 -18.35
N GLN A 159 -5.39 -1.86 -17.56
CA GLN A 159 -4.02 -1.33 -17.51
C GLN A 159 -3.02 -2.39 -17.05
N SER A 160 -3.38 -3.18 -16.04
CA SER A 160 -2.54 -4.27 -15.54
C SER A 160 -2.25 -5.30 -16.63
N LEU A 161 -3.26 -5.72 -17.40
CA LEU A 161 -3.11 -6.64 -18.52
C LEU A 161 -2.28 -6.04 -19.66
N GLU A 162 -2.54 -4.79 -20.04
CA GLU A 162 -1.82 -4.11 -21.14
C GLU A 162 -0.35 -3.85 -20.81
N ASP A 163 -0.03 -3.50 -19.55
CA ASP A 163 1.29 -3.01 -19.14
C ASP A 163 2.10 -4.04 -18.31
N ASN A 164 1.59 -5.29 -18.22
CA ASN A 164 2.09 -6.39 -17.39
C ASN A 164 2.45 -5.96 -15.95
N VAL A 165 1.44 -5.56 -15.19
CA VAL A 165 1.61 -5.17 -13.77
C VAL A 165 0.75 -6.08 -12.91
N CYS A 166 1.36 -6.91 -12.07
CA CYS A 166 0.63 -7.79 -11.15
C CYS A 166 -0.10 -6.95 -10.08
N LEU A 167 -1.42 -7.11 -9.99
CA LEU A 167 -2.26 -6.51 -8.95
C LEU A 167 -2.32 -7.44 -7.74
N PHE A 168 -1.35 -7.30 -6.84
CA PHE A 168 -1.16 -8.16 -5.69
C PHE A 168 -1.75 -7.58 -4.40
N SER A 169 -1.76 -8.33 -3.30
CA SER A 169 -2.36 -7.89 -2.06
C SER A 169 -1.60 -8.27 -0.79
N TRP A 170 -1.85 -7.52 0.27
CA TRP A 170 -1.34 -7.81 1.62
C TRP A 170 -1.83 -9.18 2.12
N GLU A 171 -3.07 -9.53 1.79
CA GLU A 171 -3.71 -10.79 2.12
C GLU A 171 -3.02 -11.99 1.48
N TYR A 172 -2.52 -11.85 0.25
CA TYR A 172 -1.71 -12.89 -0.37
C TYR A 172 -0.38 -13.10 0.36
N PHE A 173 0.30 -12.03 0.79
CA PHE A 173 1.52 -12.18 1.61
C PHE A 173 1.24 -12.90 2.93
N ILE A 174 0.15 -12.54 3.62
CA ILE A 174 -0.26 -13.23 4.85
C ILE A 174 -0.41 -14.73 4.59
N PHE A 175 -1.12 -15.09 3.51
CA PHE A 175 -1.30 -16.48 3.12
C PHE A 175 0.00 -17.22 2.82
N LEU A 176 0.89 -16.63 2.01
CA LEU A 176 2.17 -17.26 1.69
C LEU A 176 3.02 -17.46 2.96
N ILE A 177 3.10 -16.44 3.81
CA ILE A 177 3.94 -16.44 5.01
C ILE A 177 3.42 -17.40 6.09
N GLU A 178 2.11 -17.42 6.36
CA GLU A 178 1.50 -18.31 7.36
C GLU A 178 1.61 -19.78 6.98
N ASN A 179 1.56 -20.08 5.68
CA ASN A 179 1.67 -21.45 5.16
C ASN A 179 3.12 -21.84 4.80
N ASN A 180 4.10 -21.00 5.13
CA ASN A 180 5.53 -21.20 4.82
C ASN A 180 5.80 -21.50 3.34
N ILE A 181 5.04 -20.86 2.46
CA ILE A 181 5.22 -20.94 1.01
C ILE A 181 6.31 -19.94 0.65
N VAL A 182 7.48 -20.46 0.30
CA VAL A 182 8.68 -19.68 -0.02
C VAL A 182 9.19 -20.07 -1.40
N GLU A 183 9.79 -19.10 -2.08
CA GLU A 183 10.52 -19.39 -3.31
C GLU A 183 11.71 -20.29 -3.00
N SER A 184 11.95 -21.27 -3.87
CA SER A 184 13.01 -22.28 -3.76
C SER A 184 13.45 -22.69 -5.17
N ASN A 185 14.39 -23.62 -5.33
CA ASN A 185 14.73 -24.13 -6.66
C ASN A 185 13.55 -24.84 -7.35
N GLU A 186 12.65 -25.43 -6.55
CA GLU A 186 11.53 -26.24 -7.02
C GLU A 186 10.25 -25.40 -7.21
N VAL A 187 10.10 -24.31 -6.46
CA VAL A 187 8.94 -23.43 -6.49
C VAL A 187 9.37 -22.05 -6.96
N SER A 188 8.83 -21.61 -8.10
CA SER A 188 9.05 -20.27 -8.66
C SER A 188 7.81 -19.41 -8.55
N PHE A 189 7.96 -18.16 -8.11
CA PHE A 189 6.86 -17.19 -8.10
C PHE A 189 6.76 -16.36 -9.39
N ALA A 190 7.66 -16.53 -10.35
CA ALA A 190 7.67 -15.81 -11.62
C ALA A 190 6.29 -15.78 -12.31
N SER A 191 5.58 -16.91 -12.29
CA SER A 191 4.25 -17.00 -12.93
C SER A 191 3.12 -16.24 -12.21
N ILE A 192 3.29 -15.86 -10.92
CA ILE A 192 2.39 -14.91 -10.26
C ILE A 192 2.69 -13.49 -10.75
N TRP A 193 3.96 -13.14 -10.80
CA TRP A 193 4.39 -11.78 -11.18
C TRP A 193 4.06 -11.49 -12.65
N ASP A 194 4.15 -12.52 -13.50
CA ASP A 194 3.79 -12.49 -14.92
C ASP A 194 2.32 -12.85 -15.20
N PHE A 195 1.48 -12.92 -14.16
CA PHE A 195 0.07 -13.32 -14.31
C PHE A 195 -0.66 -12.48 -15.36
N SER A 196 -0.47 -11.16 -15.34
CA SER A 196 -1.18 -10.24 -16.22
C SER A 196 -0.83 -10.43 -17.70
N ASN A 197 0.41 -10.81 -18.01
CA ASN A 197 0.85 -11.10 -19.38
C ASN A 197 0.27 -12.40 -19.92
N ASN A 198 0.10 -13.40 -19.04
CA ASN A 198 -0.41 -14.72 -19.40
C ASN A 198 -1.93 -14.86 -19.21
N PHE A 199 -2.62 -13.78 -18.83
CA PHE A 199 -4.05 -13.81 -18.59
C PHE A 199 -4.84 -13.82 -19.90
N GLU A 200 -5.54 -14.92 -20.17
CA GLU A 200 -6.37 -15.04 -21.35
C GLU A 200 -7.73 -14.35 -21.19
N ILE A 201 -7.98 -13.33 -22.00
CA ILE A 201 -9.28 -12.65 -22.02
C ILE A 201 -10.26 -13.49 -22.85
N ASN A 202 -11.18 -14.16 -22.17
CA ASN A 202 -12.27 -14.88 -22.81
C ASN A 202 -13.31 -13.93 -23.43
N GLY A 203 -13.07 -13.47 -24.67
CA GLY A 203 -14.01 -12.69 -25.47
C GLY A 203 -13.47 -11.33 -25.92
N THR A 204 -14.27 -10.27 -25.81
CA THR A 204 -13.93 -8.95 -26.37
C THR A 204 -13.00 -8.15 -25.46
N MET A 205 -12.24 -7.21 -26.05
CA MET A 205 -11.40 -6.25 -25.32
C MET A 205 -12.15 -5.39 -24.28
N LYS A 206 -13.49 -5.32 -24.34
CA LYS A 206 -14.29 -4.66 -23.29
C LYS A 206 -14.22 -5.42 -21.96
N LYS A 207 -14.08 -6.75 -22.00
CA LYS A 207 -13.92 -7.60 -20.81
C LYS A 207 -12.55 -7.45 -20.13
N ALA A 208 -11.57 -6.79 -20.77
CA ALA A 208 -10.28 -6.49 -20.14
C ALA A 208 -10.41 -5.63 -18.88
N LYS A 209 -11.55 -4.93 -18.71
CA LYS A 209 -11.82 -4.13 -17.50
C LYS A 209 -12.44 -4.95 -16.37
N ASN A 210 -12.85 -6.19 -16.60
CA ASN A 210 -13.43 -7.01 -15.55
C ASN A 210 -12.37 -7.32 -14.50
N SER A 211 -12.81 -7.45 -13.24
CA SER A 211 -11.95 -7.96 -12.18
C SER A 211 -11.49 -9.36 -12.52
N PHE A 212 -10.19 -9.59 -12.40
CA PHE A 212 -9.54 -10.91 -12.52
C PHE A 212 -9.02 -11.43 -11.16
N ILE A 213 -9.40 -10.78 -10.06
CA ILE A 213 -8.82 -11.08 -8.73
C ILE A 213 -9.09 -12.53 -8.33
N GLY A 214 -10.26 -13.09 -8.66
CA GLY A 214 -10.56 -14.50 -8.38
C GLY A 214 -9.71 -15.48 -9.20
N GLU A 215 -9.34 -15.11 -10.42
CA GLU A 215 -8.42 -15.87 -11.26
C GLU A 215 -6.99 -15.79 -10.73
N LEU A 216 -6.58 -14.65 -10.17
CA LEU A 216 -5.32 -14.52 -9.45
C LEU A 216 -5.31 -15.35 -8.15
N ASP A 217 -6.42 -15.42 -7.41
CA ASP A 217 -6.55 -16.32 -6.26
C ASP A 217 -6.27 -17.76 -6.69
N ASN A 218 -6.89 -18.23 -7.77
CA ASN A 218 -6.66 -19.57 -8.31
C ASN A 218 -5.19 -19.78 -8.68
N LYS A 219 -4.55 -18.80 -9.33
CA LYS A 219 -3.13 -18.88 -9.70
C LYS A 219 -2.21 -19.02 -8.49
N ILE A 220 -2.49 -18.30 -7.41
CA ILE A 220 -1.72 -18.39 -6.17
C ILE A 220 -1.92 -19.75 -5.51
N LEU A 221 -3.13 -20.28 -5.53
CA LEU A 221 -3.46 -21.59 -4.95
C LEU A 221 -2.86 -22.76 -5.76
N GLU A 222 -2.76 -22.62 -7.08
CA GLU A 222 -2.12 -23.61 -7.96
C GLU A 222 -0.64 -23.83 -7.63
N LEU A 223 0.07 -22.81 -7.13
CA LEU A 223 1.47 -22.96 -6.72
C LEU A 223 1.69 -24.01 -5.64
N VAL A 224 0.64 -24.32 -4.88
CA VAL A 224 0.75 -25.11 -3.66
C VAL A 224 0.09 -26.48 -3.78
N ASN A 225 -0.47 -26.82 -4.96
CA ASN A 225 -1.05 -28.10 -5.38
C ASN A 225 -1.63 -28.99 -4.26
N ASN A 226 -2.48 -28.41 -3.39
CA ASN A 226 -3.04 -29.10 -2.24
C ASN A 226 -4.41 -28.51 -1.83
N GLN A 227 -5.44 -29.36 -1.78
CA GLN A 227 -6.81 -28.95 -1.42
C GLN A 227 -6.92 -28.36 0.00
N LYS A 228 -6.06 -28.76 0.94
CA LYS A 228 -6.05 -28.20 2.31
C LYS A 228 -5.80 -26.68 2.31
N ILE A 229 -5.01 -26.23 1.35
CA ILE A 229 -4.50 -24.87 1.26
C ILE A 229 -5.57 -23.90 0.75
N TYR A 230 -6.56 -24.40 0.00
CA TYR A 230 -7.74 -23.62 -0.37
C TYR A 230 -8.54 -23.19 0.86
N CYS A 231 -8.77 -24.11 1.80
CA CYS A 231 -9.50 -23.82 3.05
C CYS A 231 -8.72 -22.82 3.92
N GLU A 232 -7.39 -22.92 3.93
CA GLU A 232 -6.50 -22.00 4.66
C GLU A 232 -6.56 -20.57 4.10
N PHE A 233 -6.53 -20.41 2.76
CA PHE A 233 -6.69 -19.09 2.14
C PHE A 233 -8.04 -18.46 2.47
N LYS A 234 -9.13 -19.23 2.34
CA LYS A 234 -10.47 -18.77 2.69
C LYS A 234 -10.56 -18.35 4.17
N ALA A 235 -9.99 -19.13 5.08
CA ALA A 235 -9.95 -18.81 6.50
C ALA A 235 -9.20 -17.49 6.78
N ILE A 236 -8.10 -17.23 6.08
CA ILE A 236 -7.36 -15.96 6.17
C ILE A 236 -8.22 -14.79 5.72
N ILE A 237 -8.93 -14.91 4.59
CA ILE A 237 -9.83 -13.88 4.09
C ILE A 237 -10.97 -13.61 5.09
N GLU A 238 -11.58 -14.65 5.65
CA GLU A 238 -12.64 -14.52 6.67
C GLU A 238 -12.13 -13.86 7.95
N GLN A 239 -10.94 -14.24 8.41
CA GLN A 239 -10.29 -13.61 9.56
C GLN A 239 -9.97 -12.14 9.29
N GLN A 240 -9.50 -11.80 8.09
CA GLN A 240 -9.24 -10.41 7.69
C GLN A 240 -10.52 -9.58 7.66
N ILE A 241 -11.63 -10.12 7.15
CA ILE A 241 -12.93 -9.43 7.19
C ILE A 241 -13.32 -9.11 8.64
N LYS A 242 -13.15 -10.06 9.57
CA LYS A 242 -13.43 -9.82 10.99
C LYS A 242 -12.52 -8.73 11.57
N SER A 243 -11.21 -8.85 11.36
CA SER A 243 -10.22 -7.87 11.85
C SER A 243 -10.49 -6.47 11.33
N LEU A 244 -10.78 -6.32 10.04
CA LEU A 244 -11.12 -5.04 9.42
C LEU A 244 -12.46 -4.49 9.90
N THR A 245 -13.42 -5.35 10.25
CA THR A 245 -14.69 -4.92 10.86
C THR A 245 -14.45 -4.32 12.24
N ASP A 246 -13.64 -4.98 13.06
CA ASP A 246 -13.25 -4.48 14.38
C ASP A 246 -12.46 -3.17 14.28
N ARG A 247 -11.48 -3.13 13.35
CA ARG A 247 -10.73 -1.90 13.02
C ARG A 247 -11.66 -0.77 12.61
N GLY A 248 -12.64 -1.04 11.75
CA GLY A 248 -13.63 -0.06 11.32
C GLY A 248 -14.47 0.52 12.46
N ASN A 249 -14.71 -0.24 13.54
CA ASN A 249 -15.38 0.30 14.73
C ASN A 249 -14.48 1.28 15.49
N ILE A 250 -13.18 1.02 15.57
CA ILE A 250 -12.19 1.95 16.15
C ILE A 250 -12.13 3.24 15.33
N GLU A 251 -12.02 3.12 14.00
CA GLU A 251 -11.93 4.29 13.10
C GLU A 251 -13.21 5.14 13.13
N LYS A 252 -14.40 4.52 13.20
CA LYS A 252 -15.67 5.25 13.41
C LYS A 252 -15.71 5.96 14.76
N LYS A 253 -15.16 5.35 15.81
CA LYS A 253 -15.13 5.94 17.15
C LYS A 253 -14.29 7.22 17.16
N PHE A 254 -13.12 7.20 16.51
CA PHE A 254 -12.27 8.37 16.35
C PHE A 254 -13.05 9.56 15.77
N TRP A 255 -13.81 9.36 14.68
CA TRP A 255 -14.58 10.45 14.08
C TRP A 255 -15.72 10.97 14.98
N LYS A 256 -16.35 10.12 15.78
CA LYS A 256 -17.36 10.56 16.77
C LYS A 256 -16.71 11.38 17.90
N GLU A 257 -15.53 10.98 18.35
CA GLU A 257 -14.76 11.73 19.34
C GLU A 257 -14.33 13.09 18.78
N GLU A 258 -13.91 13.13 17.51
CA GLU A 258 -13.53 14.37 16.83
C GLU A 258 -14.73 15.30 16.63
N GLU A 259 -15.91 14.77 16.29
CA GLU A 259 -17.15 15.57 16.24
C GLU A 259 -17.45 16.21 17.61
N ASN A 260 -17.36 15.42 18.69
CA ASN A 260 -17.58 15.92 20.05
C ASN A 260 -16.54 16.98 20.44
N ARG A 261 -15.27 16.79 20.06
CA ARG A 261 -14.20 17.79 20.28
C ARG A 261 -14.55 19.11 19.62
N ILE A 262 -14.94 19.08 18.34
CA ILE A 262 -15.31 20.27 17.56
C ILE A 262 -16.51 20.99 18.16
N ARG A 263 -17.54 20.24 18.59
CA ARG A 263 -18.75 20.81 19.23
C ARG A 263 -18.44 21.54 20.54
N ASN A 264 -17.35 21.20 21.22
CA ASN A 264 -16.92 21.80 22.48
C ASN A 264 -15.91 22.94 22.31
N LEU A 265 -15.56 23.33 21.08
CA LEU A 265 -14.69 24.48 20.84
C LEU A 265 -15.41 25.80 21.17
N THR A 266 -14.65 26.80 21.61
CA THR A 266 -15.17 28.17 21.65
C THR A 266 -15.31 28.71 20.22
N TYR A 267 -16.11 29.76 20.05
CA TYR A 267 -16.28 30.41 18.76
C TYR A 267 -14.92 30.81 18.14
N GLU A 268 -14.03 31.40 18.93
CA GLU A 268 -12.70 31.85 18.47
C GLU A 268 -11.85 30.68 18.00
N LYS A 269 -11.77 29.59 18.78
CA LYS A 269 -11.00 28.40 18.42
C LYS A 269 -11.56 27.71 17.18
N ALA A 270 -12.88 27.65 17.03
CA ALA A 270 -13.51 27.07 15.85
C ALA A 270 -13.18 27.88 14.58
N ILE A 271 -13.18 29.21 14.65
CA ILE A 271 -12.78 30.07 13.54
C ILE A 271 -11.29 29.88 13.20
N GLU A 272 -10.42 29.85 14.20
CA GLU A 272 -8.98 29.63 14.01
C GLU A 272 -8.69 28.28 13.33
N GLU A 273 -9.26 27.18 13.85
CA GLU A 273 -9.11 25.85 13.26
C GLU A 273 -9.66 25.80 11.83
N LEU A 274 -10.76 26.50 11.53
CA LEU A 274 -11.32 26.57 10.18
C LEU A 274 -10.39 27.29 9.20
N ILE A 275 -9.77 28.41 9.62
CA ILE A 275 -8.80 29.15 8.81
C ILE A 275 -7.58 28.26 8.48
N ILE A 276 -7.06 27.54 9.47
CA ILE A 276 -5.93 26.62 9.31
C ILE A 276 -6.31 25.46 8.39
N THR A 277 -7.46 24.83 8.62
CA THR A 277 -7.94 23.67 7.86
C THR A 277 -8.21 24.00 6.40
N LYS A 278 -8.78 25.17 6.13
CA LYS A 278 -8.98 25.67 4.75
C LYS A 278 -7.67 26.12 4.08
N LYS A 279 -6.55 26.15 4.82
CA LYS A 279 -5.21 26.56 4.37
C LYS A 279 -5.24 27.93 3.68
N LEU A 280 -6.05 28.88 4.19
CA LEU A 280 -6.32 30.16 3.50
C LEU A 280 -5.05 30.97 3.24
N ASN A 281 -4.21 31.11 4.27
CA ASN A 281 -2.94 31.84 4.16
C ASN A 281 -1.98 31.19 3.15
N ASN A 282 -1.95 29.85 3.07
CA ASN A 282 -1.11 29.14 2.10
C ASN A 282 -1.59 29.36 0.66
N LYS A 283 -2.91 29.40 0.45
CA LYS A 283 -3.49 29.68 -0.88
C LYS A 283 -3.12 31.08 -1.35
N ILE A 284 -3.26 32.09 -0.47
CA ILE A 284 -2.89 33.48 -0.77
C ILE A 284 -1.40 33.55 -1.14
N LYS A 285 -0.51 33.02 -0.29
CA LYS A 285 0.94 32.99 -0.54
C LYS A 285 1.31 32.31 -1.86
N GLN A 286 0.64 31.21 -2.22
CA GLN A 286 0.91 30.50 -3.47
C GLN A 286 0.51 31.33 -4.70
N ILE A 287 -0.60 32.07 -4.62
CA ILE A 287 -1.05 32.99 -5.68
C ILE A 287 -0.07 34.15 -5.81
N GLU A 288 0.33 34.76 -4.70
CA GLU A 288 1.33 35.85 -4.68
C GLU A 288 2.66 35.39 -5.29
N LYS A 289 3.13 34.20 -4.90
CA LYS A 289 4.34 33.60 -5.48
C LYS A 289 4.20 33.41 -7.00
N TYR A 290 3.09 32.84 -7.46
CA TYR A 290 2.84 32.65 -8.88
C TYR A 290 2.86 33.98 -9.65
N ILE A 291 2.16 35.00 -9.15
CA ILE A 291 2.15 36.35 -9.75
C ILE A 291 3.56 36.95 -9.75
N GLY A 292 4.33 36.76 -8.68
CA GLY A 292 5.73 37.19 -8.61
C GLY A 292 6.62 36.47 -9.62
N ASP A 293 6.45 35.16 -9.80
CA ASP A 293 7.19 34.35 -10.77
C ASP A 293 6.85 34.75 -12.22
N LEU A 294 5.62 35.17 -12.51
CA LEU A 294 5.25 35.69 -13.84
C LEU A 294 6.08 36.91 -14.26
N LYS A 295 6.53 37.73 -13.31
CA LYS A 295 7.38 38.89 -13.59
C LYS A 295 8.79 38.50 -14.07
N LYS A 296 9.20 37.23 -13.96
CA LYS A 296 10.49 36.75 -14.49
C LYS A 296 10.47 36.55 -16.01
N TYR A 297 9.28 36.58 -16.61
CA TYR A 297 9.08 36.38 -18.05
C TYR A 297 8.99 37.70 -18.84
N VAL A 298 9.13 38.84 -18.17
CA VAL A 298 9.09 40.20 -18.75
C VAL A 298 10.31 40.97 -18.24
#